data_AF-A0A2M8KNZ0-F1
#
_entry.id   AF-A0A2M8KNZ0-F1
#
_cell.length_a   1.000
_cell.length_b   1.000
_cell.length_c   1.000
_cell.angle_alpha   90.00
_cell.angle_beta   90.00
_cell.angle_gamma   90.00
#
_symmetry.space_group_name_H-M   'P 1'
#
loop_
_entity.id
_entity.type
_entity.pdbx_description
1 polymer ?
#
loop_
_entity_poly.entity_id
_entity_poly.type
_entity_poly.pdbx_seq_one_letter_code
_entity_poly.pdbx_strand_id
1 'polypeptide(L)'
;MNKSFIYITAALLVVISFLMNSNISIFDFGRNSAPNASLSNTGVVGTVQAAAGSEEQYQYLSVQRSSSCGLQSATVATYSDDQQIQGSCCSQMDLHRYQEQVEGLKKYSGIDTIPKDPYDISALLAKRLLDYQKNITLTTEQQVIYDEATEIAGEGGPCCCKCWRWHAFEGQAKYLITELGWTAEQVAELWDLEDGCGGTGHSGEGGGH
;
A
#
# COMPACT_ATOMS: atom_id res chain seq x y z
N MET A 1 34.68 -54.30 24.77
CA MET A 1 34.13 -54.51 26.13
C MET A 1 33.06 -53.44 26.33
N ASN A 2 31.78 -53.67 26.00
CA ASN A 2 30.71 -54.19 26.89
C ASN A 2 30.57 -53.33 28.17
N LYS A 3 29.44 -52.70 28.55
CA LYS A 3 28.01 -52.95 28.29
C LYS A 3 27.17 -51.69 28.57
N SER A 4 26.05 -51.60 27.85
CA SER A 4 24.87 -50.76 28.09
C SER A 4 24.24 -50.99 29.47
N PHE A 5 23.65 -49.95 30.06
CA PHE A 5 22.63 -50.09 31.11
C PHE A 5 21.39 -49.27 30.78
N ILE A 6 20.31 -50.01 30.57
CA ILE A 6 18.92 -49.63 30.40
C ILE A 6 18.30 -49.59 31.79
N TYR A 7 17.51 -48.56 32.12
CA TYR A 7 16.49 -48.66 33.16
C TYR A 7 15.19 -47.99 32.68
N ILE A 8 14.22 -48.87 32.38
CA ILE A 8 12.80 -48.59 32.18
C ILE A 8 12.11 -49.04 33.47
N THR A 9 11.38 -48.15 34.15
CA THR A 9 10.29 -48.45 35.11
C THR A 9 9.59 -47.13 35.40
N ALA A 10 8.28 -46.98 35.55
CA ALA A 10 7.11 -47.81 35.32
C ALA A 10 5.91 -46.83 35.41
N ALA A 11 4.89 -47.03 34.58
CA ALA A 11 3.59 -46.37 34.72
C ALA A 11 2.70 -47.15 35.70
N LEU A 12 1.86 -46.46 36.48
CA LEU A 12 0.47 -46.81 36.84
C LEU A 12 -0.09 -45.75 37.84
N LEU A 13 -1.15 -45.00 37.47
CA LEU A 13 -2.54 -45.08 38.00
C LEU A 13 -2.69 -44.57 39.48
N VAL A 14 -3.67 -43.77 39.94
CA VAL A 14 -5.08 -43.55 39.54
C VAL A 14 -5.70 -42.46 40.46
N VAL A 15 -6.44 -41.51 39.85
CA VAL A 15 -7.80 -41.05 40.21
C VAL A 15 -8.08 -40.06 41.36
N ILE A 16 -8.55 -38.88 40.91
CA ILE A 16 -9.75 -38.08 41.28
C ILE A 16 -9.97 -37.67 42.75
N SER A 17 -10.07 -36.35 42.96
CA SER A 17 -11.12 -35.74 43.79
C SER A 17 -11.43 -34.31 43.36
N PHE A 18 -12.70 -34.11 43.00
CA PHE A 18 -13.42 -32.87 42.75
C PHE A 18 -13.30 -31.87 43.90
N LEU A 19 -13.15 -30.58 43.58
CA LEU A 19 -13.91 -29.52 44.25
C LEU A 19 -14.29 -28.42 43.26
N MET A 20 -15.59 -28.11 43.30
CA MET A 20 -16.30 -27.16 42.48
C MET A 20 -15.87 -25.73 42.79
N ASN A 21 -15.80 -24.88 41.77
CA ASN A 21 -16.19 -23.48 41.95
C ASN A 21 -16.80 -22.93 40.65
N SER A 22 -18.13 -22.86 40.67
CA SER A 22 -18.97 -22.30 39.63
C SER A 22 -18.95 -20.78 39.76
N ASN A 23 -18.45 -20.07 38.75
CA ASN A 23 -18.80 -18.67 38.50
C ASN A 23 -19.31 -18.57 37.06
N ILE A 24 -20.59 -18.88 36.91
CA ILE A 24 -21.36 -18.61 35.70
C ILE A 24 -21.97 -17.22 35.91
N SER A 25 -21.49 -16.23 35.18
CA SER A 25 -22.23 -14.97 35.00
C SER A 25 -23.11 -15.11 33.76
N ILE A 26 -24.39 -15.36 34.02
CA ILE A 26 -25.49 -15.24 33.08
C ILE A 26 -25.75 -13.73 32.90
N PHE A 27 -25.61 -13.21 31.68
CA PHE A 27 -26.19 -11.92 31.31
C PHE A 27 -27.12 -12.09 30.10
N ASP A 28 -28.39 -12.19 30.46
CA ASP A 28 -29.59 -11.59 29.87
C ASP A 28 -29.62 -11.29 28.36
N PHE A 29 -30.36 -12.13 27.63
CA PHE A 29 -30.97 -11.81 26.34
C PHE A 29 -32.42 -11.38 26.57
N GLY A 30 -32.75 -10.09 26.40
CA GLY A 30 -34.12 -9.63 26.61
C GLY A 30 -34.46 -8.20 26.19
N ARG A 31 -34.97 -8.07 24.95
CA ARG A 31 -35.94 -7.08 24.44
C ARG A 31 -35.53 -5.60 24.23
N ASN A 32 -35.49 -5.26 22.95
CA ASN A 32 -36.13 -4.11 22.28
C ASN A 32 -36.28 -2.80 23.09
N SER A 33 -35.38 -1.87 22.82
CA SER A 33 -35.70 -0.45 22.72
C SER A 33 -34.83 0.14 21.62
N ALA A 34 -35.45 0.51 20.51
CA ALA A 34 -34.79 1.29 19.47
C ALA A 34 -34.36 2.64 20.07
N PRO A 35 -33.07 3.00 20.05
CA PRO A 35 -32.69 4.38 20.24
C PRO A 35 -32.79 5.09 18.89
N ASN A 36 -33.54 6.20 18.88
CA ASN A 36 -33.58 7.18 17.82
C ASN A 36 -32.19 7.39 17.21
N ALA A 37 -32.06 7.20 15.90
CA ALA A 37 -30.92 7.65 15.14
C ALA A 37 -30.85 9.18 15.24
N SER A 38 -30.11 9.66 16.24
CA SER A 38 -29.63 11.02 16.29
C SER A 38 -28.55 11.13 15.23
N LEU A 39 -28.87 11.84 14.15
CA LEU A 39 -27.90 12.42 13.22
C LEU A 39 -27.00 13.38 14.02
N SER A 40 -25.96 12.83 14.64
CA SER A 40 -24.84 13.61 15.14
C SER A 40 -23.87 13.83 13.99
N ASN A 41 -24.23 14.80 13.15
CA ASN A 41 -23.31 15.49 12.26
C ASN A 41 -22.28 16.21 13.13
N THR A 42 -21.20 15.50 13.48
CA THR A 42 -20.03 16.07 14.12
C THR A 42 -18.86 15.65 13.27
N GLY A 43 -18.30 16.62 12.55
CA GLY A 43 -17.12 16.44 11.73
C GLY A 43 -15.99 15.84 12.55
N VAL A 44 -15.67 14.59 12.25
CA VAL A 44 -14.34 14.04 12.40
C VAL A 44 -13.90 13.76 10.97
N VAL A 45 -12.84 14.41 10.53
CA VAL A 45 -12.05 13.96 9.37
C VAL A 45 -11.50 12.61 9.80
N GLY A 46 -12.33 11.58 9.64
CA GLY A 46 -12.04 10.23 10.06
C GLY A 46 -11.09 9.66 9.02
N THR A 47 -9.86 9.38 9.44
CA THR A 47 -9.08 8.30 8.85
C THR A 47 -9.99 7.07 8.84
N VAL A 48 -10.57 6.74 7.69
CA VAL A 48 -11.22 5.45 7.54
C VAL A 48 -10.08 4.44 7.64
N GLN A 49 -10.01 3.72 8.75
CA GLN A 49 -9.01 2.67 8.96
C GLN A 49 -9.46 1.41 8.18
N ALA A 50 -9.79 1.56 6.90
CA ALA A 50 -10.14 0.46 6.03
C ALA A 50 -8.86 -0.12 5.41
N ALA A 51 -8.89 -1.40 5.07
CA ALA A 51 -7.75 -2.05 4.45
C ALA A 51 -7.59 -1.56 3.01
N ALA A 52 -6.34 -1.37 2.56
CA ALA A 52 -6.06 -1.12 1.14
C ALA A 52 -6.74 -2.21 0.27
N GLY A 53 -7.36 -1.79 -0.83
CA GLY A 53 -8.11 -2.66 -1.74
C GLY A 53 -9.53 -2.98 -1.28
N SER A 54 -9.97 -2.53 -0.10
CA SER A 54 -11.38 -2.69 0.32
C SER A 54 -12.30 -1.69 -0.37
N GLU A 55 -13.59 -2.03 -0.45
CA GLU A 55 -14.63 -1.12 -0.92
C GLU A 55 -14.69 0.16 -0.06
N GLU A 56 -14.59 0.00 1.27
CA GLU A 56 -14.65 1.11 2.21
C GLU A 56 -13.50 2.10 2.00
N GLN A 57 -12.29 1.58 1.74
CA GLN A 57 -11.13 2.41 1.42
C GLN A 57 -11.29 3.09 0.05
N TYR A 58 -11.82 2.39 -0.95
CA TYR A 58 -12.15 2.97 -2.25
C TYR A 58 -13.15 4.13 -2.14
N GLN A 59 -14.24 3.95 -1.39
CA GLN A 59 -15.25 4.99 -1.18
C GLN A 59 -14.66 6.23 -0.49
N TYR A 60 -13.70 6.03 0.42
CA TYR A 60 -12.97 7.12 1.05
C TYR A 60 -12.01 7.82 0.06
N LEU A 61 -11.16 7.07 -0.66
CA LEU A 61 -10.09 7.60 -1.51
C LEU A 61 -10.62 8.23 -2.81
N SER A 62 -11.70 7.69 -3.40
CA SER A 62 -12.27 8.15 -4.67
C SER A 62 -12.78 9.59 -4.65
N VAL A 63 -13.04 10.14 -3.46
CA VAL A 63 -13.44 11.54 -3.27
C VAL A 63 -12.31 12.46 -2.81
N GLN A 64 -11.14 11.91 -2.46
CA GLN A 64 -9.97 12.70 -2.06
C GLN A 64 -9.35 13.41 -3.27
N ARG A 65 -8.70 14.55 -3.01
CA ARG A 65 -8.15 15.44 -4.05
C ARG A 65 -6.74 15.93 -3.77
N SER A 66 -6.05 15.41 -2.76
CA SER A 66 -4.72 15.90 -2.40
C SER A 66 -3.62 15.44 -3.35
N SER A 67 -3.81 14.40 -4.18
CA SER A 67 -2.87 13.99 -5.24
C SER A 67 -3.10 14.65 -6.61
N SER A 68 -3.91 15.71 -6.68
CA SER A 68 -4.38 16.37 -7.93
C SER A 68 -3.35 16.51 -9.06
N CYS A 69 -3.80 16.38 -10.32
CA CYS A 69 -2.97 16.60 -11.52
C CYS A 69 -2.19 17.92 -11.44
N GLY A 70 -0.90 17.85 -11.79
CA GLY A 70 -0.01 19.01 -11.77
C GLY A 70 0.45 19.46 -10.38
N LEU A 71 0.15 18.72 -9.31
CA LEU A 71 0.73 18.98 -7.99
C LEU A 71 2.26 18.94 -8.07
N GLN A 72 2.89 20.04 -7.65
CA GLN A 72 4.32 20.26 -7.79
C GLN A 72 5.10 19.59 -6.65
N SER A 73 6.28 19.04 -6.95
CA SER A 73 7.19 18.48 -5.93
C SER A 73 7.58 19.51 -4.86
N ALA A 74 7.68 20.79 -5.24
CA ALA A 74 7.94 21.89 -4.31
C ALA A 74 6.81 22.08 -3.29
N THR A 75 5.55 21.85 -3.68
CA THR A 75 4.40 21.88 -2.77
C THR A 75 4.43 20.68 -1.83
N VAL A 76 4.72 19.48 -2.34
CA VAL A 76 4.86 18.28 -1.49
C VAL A 76 5.95 18.46 -0.42
N ALA A 77 7.03 19.18 -0.73
CA ALA A 77 8.07 19.47 0.24
C ALA A 77 7.60 20.30 1.44
N THR A 78 6.49 21.06 1.33
CA THR A 78 5.94 21.87 2.43
C THR A 78 4.94 21.13 3.31
N TYR A 79 4.48 19.94 2.89
CA TYR A 79 3.57 19.11 3.69
C TYR A 79 4.24 18.67 4.99
N SER A 80 3.48 18.43 6.05
CA SER A 80 4.01 17.78 7.24
C SER A 80 4.22 16.29 6.98
N ASP A 81 5.13 15.64 7.70
CA ASP A 81 5.50 14.23 7.43
C ASP A 81 4.35 13.24 7.69
N ASP A 82 3.40 13.62 8.54
CA ASP A 82 2.19 12.86 8.89
C ASP A 82 1.03 13.06 7.90
N GLN A 83 1.13 14.00 6.95
CA GLN A 83 0.12 14.20 5.91
C GLN A 83 0.11 13.06 4.89
N GLN A 84 -1.07 12.82 4.33
CA GLN A 84 -1.28 11.88 3.22
C GLN A 84 -1.59 12.61 1.92
N ILE A 85 -1.07 12.08 0.82
CA ILE A 85 -1.33 12.48 -0.55
C ILE A 85 -2.27 11.42 -1.14
N GLN A 86 -3.53 11.78 -1.32
CA GLN A 86 -4.64 10.85 -1.46
C GLN A 86 -5.50 11.11 -2.70
N GLY A 87 -6.08 10.03 -3.20
CA GLY A 87 -6.97 10.02 -4.36
C GLY A 87 -6.23 10.00 -5.69
N SER A 88 -6.98 9.95 -6.78
CA SER A 88 -6.43 9.93 -8.13
C SER A 88 -6.07 11.33 -8.64
N CYS A 89 -5.07 11.42 -9.52
CA CYS A 89 -4.62 12.71 -10.03
C CYS A 89 -5.39 13.21 -11.27
N CYS A 90 -5.77 12.33 -12.21
CA CYS A 90 -6.30 12.72 -13.52
C CYS A 90 -7.75 12.32 -13.76
N SER A 91 -8.04 11.03 -13.64
CA SER A 91 -9.35 10.42 -13.88
C SER A 91 -9.97 9.96 -12.56
N GLN A 92 -11.26 9.65 -12.55
CA GLN A 92 -11.89 9.05 -11.36
C GLN A 92 -11.28 7.66 -11.10
N MET A 93 -11.13 7.29 -9.83
CA MET A 93 -10.72 5.92 -9.48
C MET A 93 -11.73 4.90 -10.02
N ASP A 94 -11.23 3.72 -10.38
CA ASP A 94 -12.04 2.55 -10.67
C ASP A 94 -11.78 1.50 -9.58
N LEU A 95 -12.86 0.95 -9.03
CA LEU A 95 -12.78 0.00 -7.91
C LEU A 95 -12.05 -1.28 -8.30
N HIS A 96 -12.36 -1.82 -9.48
CA HIS A 96 -11.79 -3.08 -9.93
C HIS A 96 -10.28 -2.91 -10.15
N ARG A 97 -9.88 -1.85 -10.85
CA ARG A 97 -8.47 -1.50 -11.03
C ARG A 97 -7.75 -1.29 -9.71
N TYR A 98 -8.35 -0.55 -8.78
CA TYR A 98 -7.78 -0.32 -7.45
C TYR A 98 -7.50 -1.63 -6.70
N GLN A 99 -8.45 -2.57 -6.74
CA GLN A 99 -8.29 -3.88 -6.11
C GLN A 99 -7.16 -4.69 -6.73
N GLU A 100 -7.04 -4.71 -8.06
CA GLU A 100 -5.95 -5.40 -8.76
C GLU A 100 -4.58 -4.82 -8.40
N GLN A 101 -4.48 -3.48 -8.38
CA GLN A 101 -3.26 -2.77 -8.04
C GLN A 101 -2.80 -3.12 -6.62
N VAL A 102 -3.71 -3.02 -5.64
CA VAL A 102 -3.37 -3.34 -4.25
C VAL A 102 -3.02 -4.83 -4.07
N GLU A 103 -3.71 -5.74 -4.76
CA GLU A 103 -3.37 -7.16 -4.70
C GLU A 103 -1.97 -7.43 -5.27
N GLY A 104 -1.64 -6.84 -6.42
CA GLY A 104 -0.32 -6.97 -7.04
C GLY A 104 0.80 -6.42 -6.16
N LEU A 105 0.58 -5.28 -5.50
CA LEU A 105 1.56 -4.65 -4.60
C LEU A 105 1.93 -5.51 -3.39
N LYS A 106 1.11 -6.50 -3.00
CA LYS A 106 1.45 -7.41 -1.88
C LYS A 106 2.76 -8.17 -2.13
N LYS A 107 3.08 -8.48 -3.39
CA LYS A 107 4.36 -9.09 -3.83
C LYS A 107 5.57 -8.30 -3.32
N TYR A 108 5.42 -6.98 -3.16
CA TYR A 108 6.49 -6.04 -2.81
C TYR A 108 6.42 -5.53 -1.36
N SER A 109 5.53 -6.08 -0.54
CA SER A 109 5.26 -5.60 0.84
C SER A 109 6.46 -5.58 1.80
N GLY A 110 7.57 -6.24 1.45
CA GLY A 110 8.83 -6.21 2.20
C GLY A 110 9.77 -5.05 1.86
N ILE A 111 9.44 -4.23 0.86
CA ILE A 111 10.25 -3.09 0.41
C ILE A 111 9.58 -1.81 0.88
N ASP A 112 10.22 -1.09 1.80
CA ASP A 112 9.62 0.05 2.50
C ASP A 112 9.45 1.31 1.63
N THR A 113 10.11 1.35 0.48
CA THR A 113 9.98 2.42 -0.52
C THR A 113 8.78 2.23 -1.45
N ILE A 114 8.13 1.06 -1.41
CA ILE A 114 6.94 0.74 -2.21
C ILE A 114 5.69 0.94 -1.34
N PRO A 115 4.77 1.86 -1.70
CA PRO A 115 3.53 2.05 -0.97
C PRO A 115 2.65 0.81 -1.07
N LYS A 116 1.89 0.56 -0.01
CA LYS A 116 0.90 -0.55 0.03
C LYS A 116 -0.40 -0.20 -0.68
N ASP A 117 -0.67 1.09 -0.84
CA ASP A 117 -1.85 1.63 -1.49
C ASP A 117 -1.40 2.75 -2.45
N PRO A 118 -1.64 2.63 -3.76
CA PRO A 118 -1.18 3.61 -4.73
C PRO A 118 -1.96 4.94 -4.63
N TYR A 119 -3.11 4.96 -3.98
CA TYR A 119 -3.93 6.17 -3.81
C TYR A 119 -3.86 6.75 -2.40
N ASP A 120 -2.99 6.23 -1.52
CA ASP A 120 -2.76 6.74 -0.16
C ASP A 120 -1.26 6.73 0.19
N ILE A 121 -0.57 7.83 -0.13
CA ILE A 121 0.89 7.95 0.00
C ILE A 121 1.25 8.99 1.04
N SER A 122 2.03 8.60 2.06
CA SER A 122 2.51 9.56 3.06
C SER A 122 3.45 10.59 2.44
N ALA A 123 3.34 11.84 2.89
CA ALA A 123 4.26 12.90 2.51
C ALA A 123 5.71 12.58 2.88
N LEU A 124 5.94 11.87 3.99
CA LEU A 124 7.27 11.38 4.37
C LEU A 124 7.88 10.46 3.30
N LEU A 125 7.11 9.48 2.81
CA LEU A 125 7.56 8.59 1.73
C LEU A 125 7.81 9.39 0.46
N ALA A 126 6.87 10.23 0.03
CA ALA A 126 7.02 11.05 -1.17
C ALA A 126 8.30 11.92 -1.14
N LYS A 127 8.59 12.56 0.00
CA LYS A 127 9.82 13.35 0.19
C LYS A 127 11.08 12.50 0.10
N ARG A 128 11.09 11.30 0.69
CA ARG A 128 12.21 10.36 0.59
C ARG A 128 12.49 9.98 -0.87
N LEU A 129 11.43 9.66 -1.61
CA LEU A 129 11.56 9.29 -3.02
C LEU A 129 12.03 10.48 -3.88
N LEU A 130 11.54 11.68 -3.61
CA LEU A 130 12.03 12.92 -4.24
C LEU A 130 13.50 13.23 -3.88
N ASP A 131 13.97 12.81 -2.72
CA ASP A 131 15.37 12.93 -2.33
C ASP A 131 16.24 11.95 -3.12
N TYR A 132 15.81 10.70 -3.27
CA TYR A 132 16.47 9.72 -4.14
C TYR A 132 16.59 10.22 -5.58
N GLN A 133 15.53 10.86 -6.11
CA GLN A 133 15.56 11.41 -7.46
C GLN A 133 16.71 12.40 -7.69
N LYS A 134 16.99 13.23 -6.68
CA LYS A 134 18.03 14.28 -6.72
C LYS A 134 19.43 13.73 -6.46
N ASN A 135 19.54 12.76 -5.56
CA ASN A 135 20.83 12.36 -4.99
C ASN A 135 21.38 11.05 -5.60
N ILE A 136 20.53 10.21 -6.19
CA ILE A 136 20.98 8.99 -6.88
C ILE A 136 21.29 9.33 -8.34
N THR A 137 22.55 9.13 -8.73
CA THR A 137 23.01 9.23 -10.11
C THR A 137 23.21 7.84 -10.68
N LEU A 138 22.47 7.50 -11.74
CA LEU A 138 22.61 6.22 -12.42
C LEU A 138 23.92 6.18 -13.22
N THR A 139 24.55 5.01 -13.28
CA THR A 139 25.58 4.75 -14.30
C THR A 139 24.93 4.66 -15.69
N THR A 140 25.73 4.64 -16.75
CA THR A 140 25.24 4.46 -18.12
C THR A 140 24.41 3.18 -18.26
N GLU A 141 24.87 2.07 -17.67
CA GLU A 141 24.17 0.78 -17.73
C GLU A 141 22.85 0.80 -16.97
N GLN A 142 22.82 1.46 -15.80
CA GLN A 142 21.60 1.61 -15.02
C GLN A 142 20.59 2.57 -15.68
N GLN A 143 21.08 3.58 -16.39
CA GLN A 143 20.23 4.49 -17.15
C GLN A 143 19.51 3.74 -18.29
N VAL A 144 20.18 2.79 -18.95
CA VAL A 144 19.54 1.93 -19.96
C VAL A 144 18.36 1.15 -19.36
N ILE A 145 18.51 0.60 -18.15
CA ILE A 145 17.43 -0.11 -17.45
C ILE A 145 16.25 0.83 -17.18
N TYR A 146 16.52 2.06 -16.71
CA TYR A 146 15.48 3.05 -16.44
C TYR A 146 14.75 3.49 -17.72
N ASP A 147 15.50 3.72 -18.81
CA ASP A 147 14.95 4.16 -20.08
C ASP A 147 14.08 3.05 -20.70
N GLU A 148 14.52 1.79 -20.66
CA GLU A 148 13.73 0.63 -21.10
C GLU A 148 12.46 0.46 -20.26
N ALA A 149 12.54 0.63 -18.93
CA ALA A 149 11.35 0.60 -18.08
C ALA A 149 10.34 1.69 -18.47
N THR A 150 10.82 2.87 -18.85
CA THR A 150 9.99 3.98 -19.32
C THR A 150 9.30 3.65 -20.63
N GLU A 151 9.96 2.94 -21.54
CA GLU A 151 9.38 2.53 -22.83
C GLU A 151 8.28 1.47 -22.71
N ILE A 152 8.42 0.53 -21.76
CA ILE A 152 7.50 -0.60 -21.62
C ILE A 152 6.39 -0.38 -20.58
N ALA A 153 6.56 0.55 -19.64
CA ALA A 153 5.52 0.93 -18.69
C ALA A 153 4.33 1.53 -19.43
N GLY A 154 3.11 1.19 -19.01
CA GLY A 154 1.94 1.50 -19.84
C GLY A 154 1.54 2.99 -19.86
N GLU A 155 2.11 3.82 -18.98
CA GLU A 155 2.01 5.29 -19.03
C GLU A 155 3.22 5.97 -19.70
N GLY A 156 4.18 5.19 -20.23
CA GLY A 156 5.42 5.72 -20.78
C GLY A 156 6.35 6.30 -19.71
N GLY A 157 6.33 5.73 -18.50
CA GLY A 157 7.08 6.17 -17.32
C GLY A 157 6.32 5.97 -16.01
N PRO A 158 6.77 6.60 -14.90
CA PRO A 158 6.17 6.41 -13.58
C PRO A 158 4.73 6.94 -13.42
N CYS A 159 4.26 7.80 -14.34
CA CYS A 159 2.94 8.42 -14.26
C CYS A 159 2.57 9.10 -15.59
N CYS A 160 1.29 9.30 -15.88
CA CYS A 160 0.81 10.02 -17.05
C CYS A 160 1.28 11.50 -17.16
N CYS A 161 1.74 12.13 -16.08
CA CYS A 161 2.20 13.52 -16.09
C CYS A 161 3.46 13.75 -15.24
N LYS A 162 4.33 14.67 -15.68
CA LYS A 162 5.56 15.08 -14.96
C LYS A 162 5.26 15.97 -13.74
N CYS A 163 4.49 15.43 -12.80
CA CYS A 163 4.14 16.05 -11.51
C CYS A 163 5.02 15.47 -10.37
N TRP A 164 4.68 15.78 -9.12
CA TRP A 164 5.37 15.23 -7.94
C TRP A 164 5.51 13.70 -8.01
N ARG A 165 4.46 13.01 -8.51
CA ARG A 165 4.39 11.55 -8.57
C ARG A 165 5.46 11.03 -9.53
N TRP A 166 5.51 11.53 -10.76
CA TRP A 166 6.57 11.20 -11.71
C TRP A 166 7.96 11.31 -11.08
N HIS A 167 8.27 12.45 -10.47
CA HIS A 167 9.60 12.68 -9.91
C HIS A 167 9.89 11.81 -8.68
N ALA A 168 8.91 11.56 -7.82
CA ALA A 168 9.07 10.65 -6.70
C ALA A 168 9.35 9.23 -7.20
N PHE A 169 8.51 8.70 -8.08
CA PHE A 169 8.62 7.32 -8.56
C PHE A 169 9.79 7.11 -9.56
N GLU A 170 10.29 8.17 -10.21
CA GLU A 170 11.62 8.18 -10.84
C GLU A 170 12.72 7.93 -9.80
N GLY A 171 12.68 8.62 -8.66
CA GLY A 171 13.61 8.40 -7.56
C GLY A 171 13.49 7.01 -6.92
N GLN A 172 12.28 6.47 -6.85
CA GLN A 172 12.04 5.10 -6.41
C GLN A 172 12.70 4.10 -7.37
N ALA A 173 12.47 4.22 -8.68
CA ALA A 173 13.12 3.36 -9.67
C ALA A 173 14.65 3.46 -9.61
N LYS A 174 15.20 4.67 -9.46
CA LYS A 174 16.64 4.87 -9.26
C LYS A 174 17.16 4.07 -8.06
N TYR A 175 16.48 4.12 -6.93
CA TYR A 175 16.82 3.33 -5.74
C TYR A 175 16.71 1.83 -6.00
N LEU A 176 15.62 1.36 -6.62
CA LEU A 176 15.40 -0.06 -6.90
C LEU A 176 16.46 -0.65 -7.84
N ILE A 177 16.85 0.10 -8.87
CA ILE A 177 17.90 -0.30 -9.82
C ILE A 177 19.27 -0.33 -9.13
N THR A 178 19.58 0.70 -8.34
CA THR A 178 20.91 0.86 -7.73
C THR A 178 21.15 -0.05 -6.54
N GLU A 179 20.19 -0.14 -5.62
CA GLU A 179 20.36 -0.82 -4.33
C GLU A 179 19.82 -2.25 -4.36
N LEU A 180 18.80 -2.54 -5.18
CA LEU A 180 18.17 -3.86 -5.25
C LEU A 180 18.42 -4.59 -6.58
N GLY A 181 19.12 -3.96 -7.53
CA GLY A 181 19.47 -4.58 -8.81
C GLY A 181 18.27 -4.93 -9.69
N TRP A 182 17.19 -4.15 -9.61
CA TRP A 182 15.98 -4.40 -10.39
C TRP A 182 16.19 -4.25 -11.90
N THR A 183 15.47 -5.06 -12.68
CA THR A 183 15.41 -4.98 -14.14
C THR A 183 14.35 -3.98 -14.62
N ALA A 184 14.35 -3.70 -15.93
CA ALA A 184 13.41 -2.78 -16.55
C ALA A 184 11.96 -3.26 -16.38
N GLU A 185 11.72 -4.55 -16.57
CA GLU A 185 10.41 -5.17 -16.43
C GLU A 185 9.88 -5.11 -15.00
N GLN A 186 10.74 -5.27 -14.00
CA GLN A 186 10.33 -5.16 -12.60
C GLN A 186 9.93 -3.73 -12.25
N VAL A 187 10.66 -2.74 -12.76
CA VAL A 187 10.33 -1.31 -12.56
C VAL A 187 9.02 -0.97 -13.27
N ALA A 188 8.84 -1.39 -14.52
CA ALA A 188 7.62 -1.12 -15.28
C ALA A 188 6.39 -1.81 -14.66
N GLU A 189 6.50 -3.09 -14.29
CA GLU A 189 5.43 -3.83 -13.58
C GLU A 189 5.02 -3.09 -12.30
N LEU A 190 5.99 -2.57 -11.56
CA LEU A 190 5.72 -1.81 -10.35
C LEU A 190 5.01 -0.48 -10.67
N TRP A 191 5.47 0.29 -11.65
CA TRP A 191 4.82 1.54 -12.03
C TRP A 191 3.37 1.34 -12.50
N ASP A 192 3.08 0.26 -13.23
CA ASP A 192 1.71 -0.06 -13.65
C ASP A 192 0.80 -0.36 -12.44
N LEU A 193 1.34 -1.00 -11.39
CA LEU A 193 0.64 -1.24 -10.13
C LEU A 193 0.51 0.05 -9.30
N GLU A 194 1.53 0.90 -9.31
CA GLU A 194 1.58 2.17 -8.60
C GLU A 194 0.89 3.31 -9.33
N ASP A 195 0.30 3.07 -10.50
CA ASP A 195 -0.39 4.12 -11.25
C ASP A 195 -1.54 4.73 -10.42
N GLY A 196 -1.40 6.02 -10.13
CA GLY A 196 -2.38 6.83 -9.41
C GLY A 196 -3.17 7.78 -10.32
N CYS A 197 -3.06 7.66 -11.64
CA CYS A 197 -3.78 8.51 -12.60
C CYS A 197 -5.30 8.31 -12.53
N GLY A 198 -5.76 7.12 -12.13
CA GLY A 198 -7.17 6.72 -12.09
C GLY A 198 -7.65 6.15 -13.43
N GLY A 199 -8.94 5.83 -13.53
CA GLY A 199 -9.53 5.14 -14.67
C GLY A 199 -9.38 3.63 -14.59
N THR A 200 -9.86 2.93 -15.63
CA THR A 200 -9.93 1.45 -15.68
C THR A 200 -8.60 0.78 -16.05
N GLY A 201 -7.50 1.51 -16.16
CA GLY A 201 -6.25 1.03 -16.76
C GLY A 201 -6.24 1.14 -18.30
N HIS A 202 -5.04 0.99 -18.87
CA HIS A 202 -4.62 1.35 -20.24
C HIS A 202 -5.75 1.40 -21.28
N SER A 203 -6.10 2.62 -21.67
CA SER A 203 -6.73 2.88 -22.96
C SER A 203 -5.68 2.65 -24.06
N GLY A 204 -5.47 1.39 -24.42
CA GLY A 204 -4.85 1.03 -25.68
C GLY A 204 -5.77 1.38 -26.85
N GLU A 205 -5.97 2.67 -27.12
CA GLU A 205 -6.41 3.19 -28.42
C GLU A 205 -5.67 4.50 -28.69
N GLY A 206 -4.83 4.48 -29.72
CA GLY A 206 -3.94 5.58 -30.08
C GLY A 206 -4.66 6.93 -30.21
N GLY A 207 -4.23 7.89 -29.41
CA GLY A 207 -4.47 9.31 -29.61
C GLY A 207 -3.12 10.01 -29.66
N GLY A 208 -2.61 10.24 -30.86
CA GLY A 208 -1.31 10.86 -31.07
C GLY A 208 -1.17 12.24 -30.42
N HIS A 209 0.04 12.49 -29.95
CA HIS A 209 0.63 13.82 -29.89
C HIS A 209 1.88 13.82 -30.77
#